data_AF-A0A1I6HJ86-F1
#
_entry.id   AF-A0A1I6HJ86-F1
#
_cell.length_a   1.000
_cell.length_b   1.000
_cell.length_c   1.000
_cell.angle_alpha   90.00
_cell.angle_beta   90.00
_cell.angle_gamma   90.00
#
_symmetry.space_group_name_H-M   'P 1'
#
loop_
_entity.id
_entity.type
_entity.pdbx_description
1 polymer ?
#
loop_
_entity_poly.entity_id
_entity_poly.type
_entity_poly.pdbx_seq_one_letter_code
_entity_poly.pdbx_strand_id
1 'polypeptide(L)'
;MKGKIDVQHLRKIWSNRQWVGDDFLTEIANEVTSSLAVGKIDSELRICHFFAQVRQEVGPRFLLEENLNYRPDVLKKIFLFYKNNPALADAHGYDRAKGKSADKEAIANHAYANRIGNGNASSGDGWRYRGRGMIQLTGRANYTRFQSVYSRLWPDGTDCLENPDLLLQPKYSLRSALAFWVDNGLYQVADRGIDRDVTDAITRVVNRHTSSYSVRHDNFSEFMKNGVFDGVF
;
A
#
# COMPACT_ATOMS: atom_id res chain seq x y z
N MET A 1 -23.89 7.90 17.81
CA MET A 1 -22.78 7.00 18.22
C MET A 1 -21.67 7.14 17.20
N LYS A 2 -20.40 7.21 17.59
CA LYS A 2 -19.31 7.14 16.59
C LYS A 2 -19.33 5.73 16.01
N GLY A 3 -19.36 5.61 14.68
CA GLY A 3 -19.27 4.33 14.00
C GLY A 3 -18.08 3.53 14.50
N LYS A 4 -18.32 2.27 14.87
CA LYS A 4 -17.27 1.36 15.32
C LYS A 4 -17.08 0.29 14.27
N ILE A 5 -15.87 0.23 13.74
CA ILE A 5 -15.44 -0.86 12.85
C ILE A 5 -14.74 -1.89 13.71
N ASP A 6 -15.04 -3.15 13.46
CA ASP A 6 -14.42 -4.28 14.13
C ASP A 6 -13.86 -5.29 13.12
N VAL A 7 -13.27 -6.36 13.65
CA VAL A 7 -12.70 -7.42 12.84
C VAL A 7 -13.72 -8.11 11.91
N GLN A 8 -15.01 -8.15 12.27
CA GLN A 8 -16.02 -8.81 11.44
C GLN A 8 -16.27 -8.06 10.14
N HIS A 9 -16.24 -6.72 10.19
CA HIS A 9 -16.29 -5.88 8.99
C HIS A 9 -15.12 -6.21 8.05
N LEU A 10 -13.89 -6.21 8.58
CA LEU A 10 -12.69 -6.50 7.77
C LEU A 10 -12.62 -7.96 7.30
N ARG A 11 -13.26 -8.90 8.02
CA ARG A 11 -13.36 -10.30 7.59
C ARG A 11 -14.25 -10.52 6.38
N LYS A 12 -15.19 -9.61 6.11
CA LYS A 12 -15.94 -9.61 4.84
C LYS A 12 -15.02 -9.28 3.65
N ILE A 13 -13.91 -8.57 3.86
CA ILE A 13 -12.91 -8.22 2.83
C ILE A 13 -11.77 -9.27 2.76
N TRP A 14 -11.26 -9.68 3.92
CA TRP A 14 -10.16 -10.66 4.07
C TRP A 14 -10.64 -11.91 4.83
N SER A 15 -11.38 -12.77 4.14
CA SER A 15 -12.06 -13.93 4.73
C SER A 15 -11.13 -15.07 5.16
N ASN A 16 -9.93 -15.19 4.59
CA ASN A 16 -9.02 -16.29 4.87
C ASN A 16 -8.14 -16.03 6.11
N ARG A 17 -8.45 -16.71 7.22
CA ARG A 17 -7.71 -16.64 8.49
C ARG A 17 -6.30 -17.22 8.44
N GLN A 18 -6.02 -18.12 7.49
CA GLN A 18 -4.66 -18.65 7.32
C GLN A 18 -3.72 -17.63 6.67
N TRP A 19 -4.27 -16.60 6.01
CA TRP A 19 -3.48 -15.57 5.34
C TRP A 19 -3.31 -14.32 6.19
N VAL A 20 -4.34 -13.93 6.95
CA VAL A 20 -4.31 -12.75 7.82
C VAL A 20 -4.96 -13.10 9.15
N GLY A 21 -4.25 -12.89 10.26
CA GLY A 21 -4.74 -13.19 11.61
C GLY A 21 -5.77 -12.19 12.13
N ASP A 22 -6.61 -12.63 13.09
CA ASP A 22 -7.65 -11.78 13.69
C ASP A 22 -7.06 -10.64 14.53
N ASP A 23 -5.92 -10.86 15.21
CA ASP A 23 -5.25 -9.82 16.01
C ASP A 23 -4.80 -8.65 15.14
N PHE A 24 -4.15 -8.96 14.00
CA PHE A 24 -3.72 -7.96 13.02
C PHE A 24 -4.91 -7.15 12.47
N LEU A 25 -5.98 -7.83 12.06
CA LEU A 25 -7.19 -7.13 11.57
C LEU A 25 -7.89 -6.35 12.67
N THR A 26 -7.82 -6.79 13.93
CA THR A 26 -8.36 -6.04 15.07
C THR A 26 -7.61 -4.74 15.27
N GLU A 27 -6.27 -4.75 15.19
CA GLU A 27 -5.47 -3.52 15.24
C GLU A 27 -5.80 -2.57 14.09
N ILE A 28 -5.96 -3.09 12.86
CA ILE A 28 -6.42 -2.28 11.73
C ILE A 28 -7.80 -1.70 12.02
N ALA A 29 -8.79 -2.50 12.41
CA ALA A 29 -10.15 -2.04 12.67
C ALA A 29 -10.21 -0.94 13.74
N ASN A 30 -9.41 -1.08 14.81
CA ASN A 30 -9.26 -0.08 15.85
C ASN A 30 -8.69 1.23 15.28
N GLU A 31 -7.65 1.16 14.44
CA GLU A 31 -7.07 2.35 13.82
C GLU A 31 -7.98 2.99 12.77
N VAL A 32 -8.74 2.20 12.01
CA VAL A 32 -9.76 2.73 11.09
C VAL A 32 -10.82 3.48 11.88
N THR A 33 -11.32 2.90 12.97
CA THR A 33 -12.31 3.52 13.86
C THR A 33 -11.80 4.84 14.43
N SER A 34 -10.55 4.89 14.90
CA SER A 34 -9.94 6.11 15.43
C SER A 34 -9.69 7.16 14.34
N SER A 35 -9.54 6.72 13.09
CA SER A 35 -9.16 7.56 11.96
C SER A 35 -10.31 8.01 11.05
N LEU A 36 -11.57 7.64 11.30
CA LEU A 36 -12.70 7.93 10.40
C LEU A 36 -12.75 9.39 9.92
N ALA A 37 -12.79 10.32 10.88
CA ALA A 37 -12.93 11.75 10.58
C ALA A 37 -11.65 12.39 10.03
N VAL A 38 -10.48 12.06 10.60
CA VAL A 38 -9.18 12.62 10.18
C VAL A 38 -8.76 12.09 8.80
N GLY A 39 -9.03 10.81 8.54
CA GLY A 39 -8.75 10.13 7.28
C GLY A 39 -9.80 10.36 6.20
N LYS A 40 -10.89 11.09 6.48
CA LYS A 40 -11.98 11.35 5.52
C LYS A 40 -12.51 10.05 4.90
N ILE A 41 -12.78 9.07 5.75
CA ILE A 41 -13.45 7.80 5.43
C ILE A 41 -14.67 7.60 6.34
N ASP A 42 -15.30 8.71 6.70
CA ASP A 42 -16.40 8.89 7.65
C ASP A 42 -17.80 8.76 7.01
N SER A 43 -17.88 8.11 5.86
CA SER A 43 -19.12 7.69 5.22
C SER A 43 -18.92 6.34 4.56
N GLU A 44 -20.02 5.59 4.39
CA GLU A 44 -19.99 4.28 3.76
C GLU A 44 -19.35 4.31 2.35
N LEU A 45 -19.73 5.29 1.53
CA LEU A 45 -19.14 5.47 0.20
C LEU A 45 -17.63 5.66 0.24
N ARG A 46 -17.14 6.55 1.11
CA ARG A 46 -15.70 6.86 1.19
C ARG A 46 -14.91 5.64 1.66
N ILE A 47 -15.38 4.96 2.69
CA ILE A 47 -14.66 3.80 3.24
C ILE A 47 -14.68 2.60 2.28
N CYS A 48 -15.78 2.37 1.57
CA CYS A 48 -15.86 1.33 0.54
C CYS A 48 -14.91 1.63 -0.62
N HIS A 49 -14.90 2.85 -1.14
CA HIS A 49 -13.95 3.26 -2.20
C HIS A 49 -12.49 3.11 -1.73
N PHE A 50 -12.18 3.57 -0.52
CA PHE A 50 -10.85 3.46 0.07
C PHE A 50 -10.39 2.00 0.15
N PHE A 51 -11.20 1.13 0.79
CA PHE A 51 -10.82 -0.27 0.95
C PHE A 51 -10.82 -1.05 -0.36
N ALA A 52 -11.59 -0.65 -1.37
CA ALA A 52 -11.58 -1.31 -2.67
C ALA A 52 -10.22 -1.16 -3.37
N GLN A 53 -9.58 0.00 -3.21
CA GLN A 53 -8.21 0.24 -3.66
C GLN A 53 -7.22 -0.54 -2.80
N VAL A 54 -7.30 -0.42 -1.47
CA VAL A 54 -6.40 -1.12 -0.53
C VAL A 54 -6.42 -2.63 -0.77
N ARG A 55 -7.60 -3.24 -0.88
CA ARG A 55 -7.76 -4.67 -1.13
C ARG A 55 -7.08 -5.13 -2.41
N GLN A 56 -7.02 -4.28 -3.43
CA GLN A 56 -6.29 -4.59 -4.65
C GLN A 56 -4.77 -4.43 -4.48
N GLU A 57 -4.30 -3.41 -3.75
CA GLU A 57 -2.87 -3.18 -3.51
C GLU A 57 -2.22 -4.27 -2.65
N VAL A 58 -2.83 -4.59 -1.51
CA VAL A 58 -2.25 -5.58 -0.57
C VAL A 58 -2.64 -7.02 -0.89
N GLY A 59 -3.60 -7.18 -1.79
CA GLY A 59 -4.13 -8.48 -2.21
C GLY A 59 -4.84 -9.25 -1.08
N PRO A 60 -5.21 -10.51 -1.34
CA PRO A 60 -5.93 -11.33 -0.37
C PRO A 60 -5.08 -11.78 0.82
N ARG A 61 -3.74 -11.71 0.69
CA ARG A 61 -2.78 -12.05 1.74
C ARG A 61 -2.32 -10.86 2.58
N PHE A 62 -2.81 -9.66 2.28
CA PHE A 62 -2.47 -8.44 3.01
C PHE A 62 -0.94 -8.20 3.09
N LEU A 63 -0.26 -8.30 1.95
CA LEU A 63 1.18 -8.09 1.90
C LEU A 63 1.49 -6.60 1.96
N LEU A 64 2.18 -6.18 3.03
CA LEU A 64 2.57 -4.79 3.26
C LEU A 64 3.97 -4.45 2.73
N GLU A 65 4.71 -5.42 2.22
CA GLU A 65 6.08 -5.22 1.74
C GLU A 65 6.23 -5.85 0.36
N GLU A 66 6.92 -5.16 -0.54
CA GLU A 66 7.30 -5.76 -1.81
C GLU A 66 8.28 -6.93 -1.63
N ASN A 67 8.09 -7.99 -2.41
CA ASN A 67 9.01 -9.12 -2.39
C ASN A 67 10.05 -8.99 -3.50
N LEU A 68 11.28 -8.63 -3.14
CA LEU A 68 12.41 -8.51 -4.07
C LEU A 68 13.16 -9.83 -4.32
N ASN A 69 12.52 -10.97 -4.07
CA ASN A 69 13.12 -12.30 -4.30
C ASN A 69 13.00 -12.75 -5.76
N TYR A 70 13.74 -12.11 -6.66
CA TYR A 70 13.69 -12.40 -8.09
C TYR A 70 14.85 -13.27 -8.57
N ARG A 71 14.56 -14.17 -9.52
CA ARG A 71 15.60 -14.88 -10.29
C ARG A 71 16.29 -13.92 -11.28
N PRO A 72 17.53 -14.20 -11.70
CA PRO A 72 18.27 -13.32 -12.61
C PRO A 72 17.55 -12.97 -13.91
N ASP A 73 16.89 -13.94 -14.55
CA ASP A 73 16.10 -13.75 -15.77
C ASP A 73 14.92 -12.79 -15.56
N VAL A 74 14.26 -12.89 -14.40
CA VAL A 74 13.17 -12.00 -14.01
C VAL A 74 13.68 -10.59 -13.74
N LEU A 75 14.83 -10.45 -13.05
CA LEU A 75 15.47 -9.15 -12.84
C LEU A 75 15.76 -8.44 -14.16
N LYS A 76 16.34 -9.15 -15.13
CA LYS A 76 16.63 -8.65 -16.48
C LYS A 76 15.38 -8.22 -17.27
N LYS A 77 14.22 -8.82 -16.95
CA LYS A 77 12.94 -8.49 -17.59
C LYS A 77 12.28 -7.25 -16.97
N ILE A 78 12.31 -7.11 -15.65
CA ILE A 78 11.54 -6.09 -14.92
C ILE A 78 12.33 -4.79 -14.76
N PHE A 79 13.64 -4.87 -14.53
CA PHE A 79 14.44 -3.71 -14.18
C PHE A 79 15.45 -3.39 -15.28
N LEU A 80 15.35 -2.18 -15.84
CA LEU A 80 16.26 -1.70 -16.89
C LEU A 80 17.74 -1.77 -16.45
N PHE A 81 18.02 -1.48 -15.17
CA PHE A 81 19.38 -1.62 -14.63
C PHE A 81 19.93 -3.04 -14.83
N TYR A 82 19.18 -4.06 -14.42
CA TYR A 82 19.62 -5.45 -14.53
C TYR A 82 19.61 -5.96 -15.97
N LYS A 83 18.71 -5.45 -16.81
CA LYS A 83 18.75 -5.68 -18.27
C LYS A 83 20.10 -5.28 -18.86
N ASN A 84 20.63 -4.13 -18.44
CA ASN A 84 21.90 -3.58 -18.93
C ASN A 84 23.13 -4.11 -18.17
N ASN A 85 22.92 -4.75 -17.00
CA ASN A 85 23.97 -5.29 -16.15
C ASN A 85 23.69 -6.77 -15.79
N PRO A 86 23.72 -7.68 -16.78
CA PRO A 86 23.29 -9.07 -16.58
C PRO A 86 24.13 -9.83 -15.54
N ALA A 87 25.43 -9.53 -15.44
CA ALA A 87 26.30 -10.12 -14.42
C ALA A 87 25.84 -9.79 -12.99
N LEU A 88 25.35 -8.56 -12.76
CA LEU A 88 24.76 -8.18 -11.47
C LEU A 88 23.40 -8.86 -11.24
N ALA A 89 22.66 -9.18 -12.29
CA ALA A 89 21.42 -9.95 -12.14
C ALA A 89 21.71 -11.37 -11.62
N ASP A 90 22.77 -12.01 -12.13
CA ASP A 90 23.21 -13.32 -11.66
C ASP A 90 23.82 -13.23 -10.25
N ALA A 91 24.52 -12.14 -9.95
CA ALA A 91 25.13 -11.88 -8.64
C ALA A 91 24.10 -11.56 -7.55
N HIS A 92 22.99 -10.89 -7.84
CA HIS A 92 22.01 -10.50 -6.82
C HIS A 92 20.76 -11.38 -6.83
N GLY A 93 20.46 -12.06 -7.95
CA GLY A 93 19.26 -12.87 -8.09
C GLY A 93 19.25 -14.15 -7.26
N TYR A 94 18.05 -14.61 -6.95
CA TYR A 94 17.74 -15.89 -6.33
C TYR A 94 18.11 -17.07 -7.24
N ASP A 95 18.83 -18.05 -6.69
CA ASP A 95 19.20 -19.28 -7.38
C ASP A 95 18.97 -20.51 -6.51
N ARG A 96 17.86 -21.21 -6.76
CA ARG A 96 17.49 -22.45 -6.07
C ARG A 96 18.51 -23.57 -6.27
N ALA A 97 19.11 -23.69 -7.46
CA ALA A 97 20.05 -24.77 -7.76
C ALA A 97 21.35 -24.62 -6.96
N LYS A 98 21.72 -23.38 -6.62
CA LYS A 98 22.89 -23.05 -5.79
C LYS A 98 22.53 -22.82 -4.32
N GLY A 99 21.28 -23.03 -3.91
CA GLY A 99 20.83 -22.73 -2.54
C GLY A 99 20.98 -21.26 -2.14
N LYS A 100 21.01 -20.34 -3.10
CA LYS A 100 21.31 -18.92 -2.90
C LYS A 100 20.03 -18.10 -2.84
N SER A 101 19.87 -17.36 -1.74
CA SER A 101 18.84 -16.33 -1.58
C SER A 101 19.16 -15.08 -2.43
N ALA A 102 18.13 -14.36 -2.87
CA ALA A 102 18.35 -13.06 -3.50
C ALA A 102 18.95 -12.05 -2.51
N ASP A 103 19.88 -11.23 -3.00
CA ASP A 103 20.32 -10.03 -2.31
C ASP A 103 19.30 -8.90 -2.55
N LYS A 104 18.25 -8.92 -1.73
CA LYS A 104 17.11 -8.00 -1.87
C LYS A 104 17.52 -6.53 -1.69
N GLU A 105 18.49 -6.26 -0.83
CA GLU A 105 18.99 -4.91 -0.59
C GLU A 105 19.74 -4.38 -1.81
N ALA A 106 20.66 -5.17 -2.39
CA ALA A 106 21.31 -4.81 -3.63
C ALA A 106 20.31 -4.68 -4.79
N ILE A 107 19.31 -5.56 -4.86
CA ILE A 107 18.22 -5.45 -5.84
C ILE A 107 17.51 -4.10 -5.71
N ALA A 108 17.04 -3.73 -4.52
CA ALA A 108 16.34 -2.48 -4.30
C ALA A 108 17.21 -1.26 -4.61
N ASN A 109 18.43 -1.23 -4.08
CA ASN A 109 19.37 -0.12 -4.23
C ASN A 109 19.69 0.15 -5.69
N HIS A 110 19.87 -0.88 -6.51
CA HIS A 110 20.11 -0.71 -7.93
C HIS A 110 18.84 -0.46 -8.76
N ALA A 111 17.72 -1.13 -8.45
CA ALA A 111 16.47 -0.98 -9.19
C ALA A 111 15.82 0.40 -9.00
N TYR A 112 16.03 1.01 -7.83
CA TYR A 112 15.42 2.28 -7.43
C TYR A 112 16.41 3.44 -7.31
N ALA A 113 17.68 3.26 -7.71
CA ALA A 113 18.67 4.33 -7.75
C ALA A 113 18.21 5.50 -8.64
N ASN A 114 18.41 6.74 -8.17
CA ASN A 114 18.11 7.99 -8.89
C ASN A 114 16.63 8.11 -9.34
N ARG A 115 15.70 7.45 -8.63
CA ARG A 115 14.27 7.47 -8.93
C ARG A 115 13.51 7.99 -7.72
N ILE A 116 12.49 8.82 -7.95
CA ILE A 116 11.54 9.26 -6.91
C ILE A 116 12.28 9.87 -5.69
N GLY A 117 13.30 10.69 -5.96
CA GLY A 117 14.11 11.35 -4.94
C GLY A 117 15.15 10.47 -4.24
N ASN A 118 15.26 9.17 -4.57
CA ASN A 118 16.35 8.34 -4.10
C ASN A 118 17.70 8.81 -4.67
N GLY A 119 18.75 8.72 -3.85
CA GLY A 119 20.13 8.83 -4.30
C GLY A 119 20.58 7.69 -5.22
N ASN A 120 21.87 7.66 -5.52
CA ASN A 120 22.48 6.56 -6.27
C ASN A 120 22.42 5.24 -5.47
N ALA A 121 22.78 4.12 -6.10
CA ALA A 121 22.71 2.81 -5.44
C ALA A 121 23.51 2.72 -4.13
N SER A 122 24.62 3.44 -4.01
CA SER A 122 25.47 3.45 -2.82
C SER A 122 24.87 4.24 -1.65
N SER A 123 23.83 5.04 -1.86
CA SER A 123 23.17 5.77 -0.78
C SER A 123 22.31 4.86 0.13
N GLY A 124 21.96 3.66 -0.34
CA GLY A 124 21.05 2.75 0.36
C GLY A 124 19.58 3.14 0.26
N ASP A 125 19.23 4.19 -0.50
CA ASP A 125 17.88 4.73 -0.55
C ASP A 125 16.88 3.76 -1.17
N GLY A 126 17.31 2.97 -2.15
CA GLY A 126 16.43 2.02 -2.81
C GLY A 126 15.89 0.98 -1.85
N TRP A 127 16.73 0.45 -0.95
CA TRP A 127 16.32 -0.46 0.10
C TRP A 127 15.59 0.26 1.24
N ARG A 128 16.14 1.40 1.70
CA ARG A 128 15.56 2.17 2.81
C ARG A 128 14.11 2.58 2.50
N TYR A 129 13.85 3.07 1.29
CA TYR A 129 12.54 3.55 0.83
C TYR A 129 11.89 2.62 -0.21
N ARG A 130 12.13 1.31 -0.10
CA ARG A 130 11.39 0.28 -0.86
C ARG A 130 9.89 0.31 -0.52
N GLY A 131 9.08 -0.28 -1.39
CA GLY A 131 7.62 -0.33 -1.30
C GLY A 131 7.11 -0.93 0.00
N ARG A 132 6.39 -0.11 0.78
CA ARG A 132 5.73 -0.55 2.02
C ARG A 132 4.31 -0.01 2.19
N GLY A 133 3.57 -0.62 3.09
CA GLY A 133 2.25 -0.16 3.51
C GLY A 133 1.15 -0.52 2.52
N MET A 134 -0.07 -0.09 2.84
CA MET A 134 -1.28 -0.49 2.11
C MET A 134 -1.40 0.06 0.69
N ILE A 135 -0.58 1.06 0.34
CA ILE A 135 -0.53 1.69 -0.98
C ILE A 135 0.82 1.52 -1.68
N GLN A 136 1.71 0.66 -1.15
CA GLN A 136 3.05 0.43 -1.70
C GLN A 136 3.84 1.74 -1.90
N LEU A 137 4.00 2.51 -0.82
CA LEU A 137 4.75 3.78 -0.83
C LEU A 137 6.22 3.50 -1.12
N THR A 138 6.75 4.06 -2.22
CA THR A 138 8.14 3.82 -2.67
C THR A 138 8.85 5.13 -3.00
N GLY A 139 10.11 5.23 -2.61
CA GLY A 139 11.02 6.32 -2.94
C GLY A 139 11.03 7.46 -1.92
N ARG A 140 12.23 8.01 -1.65
CA ARG A 140 12.47 9.03 -0.63
C ARG A 140 11.51 10.22 -0.76
N ALA A 141 11.30 10.74 -1.97
CA ALA A 141 10.41 11.88 -2.18
C ALA A 141 8.96 11.60 -1.75
N ASN A 142 8.46 10.39 -2.01
CA ASN A 142 7.13 9.99 -1.58
C ASN A 142 7.04 9.79 -0.06
N TYR A 143 8.07 9.22 0.56
CA TYR A 143 8.17 9.14 2.03
C TYR A 143 8.23 10.52 2.67
N THR A 144 8.96 11.48 2.09
CA THR A 144 9.01 12.87 2.58
C THR A 144 7.65 13.54 2.47
N ARG A 145 6.96 13.39 1.33
CA ARG A 145 5.59 13.92 1.14
C ARG A 145 4.62 13.29 2.14
N PHE A 146 4.66 11.97 2.30
CA PHE A 146 3.87 11.25 3.30
C PHE A 146 4.12 11.80 4.71
N GLN A 147 5.37 11.96 5.13
CA GLN A 147 5.71 12.47 6.46
C GLN A 147 5.12 13.86 6.71
N SER A 148 5.16 14.76 5.72
CA SER A 148 4.56 16.09 5.83
C SER A 148 3.05 16.04 6.07
N VAL A 149 2.34 15.20 5.32
CA VAL A 149 0.89 15.01 5.48
C VAL A 149 0.57 14.31 6.80
N TYR A 150 1.34 13.27 7.14
CA TYR A 150 1.21 12.52 8.38
C TYR A 150 1.28 13.44 9.60
N SER A 151 2.30 14.31 9.68
CA SER A 151 2.47 15.23 10.81
C SER A 151 1.33 16.25 10.94
N ARG A 152 0.64 16.58 9.85
CA ARG A 152 -0.56 17.44 9.87
C ARG A 152 -1.79 16.68 10.37
N LEU A 153 -1.95 15.42 10.00
CA LEU A 153 -3.12 14.61 10.37
C LEU A 153 -2.99 14.01 11.77
N TRP A 154 -1.78 13.58 12.16
CA TRP A 154 -1.46 12.98 13.45
C TRP A 154 -0.23 13.67 14.06
N PRO A 155 -0.41 14.71 14.89
CA PRO A 155 0.68 15.43 15.52
C PRO A 155 1.25 14.67 16.74
N ASP A 156 1.61 13.40 16.56
CA ASP A 156 2.15 12.53 17.61
C ASP A 156 3.68 12.46 17.66
N GLY A 157 4.36 13.25 16.82
CA GLY A 157 5.82 13.34 16.77
C GLY A 157 6.52 12.16 16.09
N THR A 158 5.78 11.19 15.53
CA THR A 158 6.39 10.04 14.85
C THR A 158 7.05 10.45 13.54
N ASP A 159 8.28 9.97 13.32
CA ASP A 159 9.04 10.15 12.09
C ASP A 159 9.19 8.83 11.32
N CYS A 160 8.34 8.65 10.30
CA CYS A 160 8.37 7.53 9.38
C CYS A 160 9.34 7.74 8.21
N LEU A 161 9.87 8.95 7.99
CA LEU A 161 10.92 9.18 7.01
C LEU A 161 12.26 8.68 7.54
N GLU A 162 12.52 8.89 8.83
CA GLU A 162 13.68 8.33 9.51
C GLU A 162 13.50 6.82 9.76
N ASN A 163 12.28 6.38 10.11
CA ASN A 163 11.97 4.97 10.41
C ASN A 163 10.95 4.36 9.42
N PRO A 164 11.32 4.11 8.15
CA PRO A 164 10.38 3.69 7.10
C PRO A 164 9.75 2.30 7.34
N ASP A 165 10.39 1.42 8.13
CA ASP A 165 9.83 0.11 8.49
C ASP A 165 8.59 0.22 9.40
N LEU A 166 8.32 1.39 9.98
CA LEU A 166 7.06 1.63 10.69
C LEU A 166 5.84 1.32 9.81
N LEU A 167 5.92 1.55 8.49
CA LEU A 167 4.84 1.29 7.54
C LEU A 167 4.50 -0.21 7.38
N LEU A 168 5.28 -1.13 7.97
CA LEU A 168 4.96 -2.55 8.07
C LEU A 168 4.05 -2.86 9.26
N GLN A 169 3.89 -1.92 10.20
CA GLN A 169 3.02 -2.08 11.35
C GLN A 169 1.58 -1.69 10.98
N PRO A 170 0.56 -2.34 11.58
CA PRO A 170 -0.86 -2.10 11.27
C PRO A 170 -1.23 -0.61 11.25
N LYS A 171 -0.93 0.10 12.35
CA LYS A 171 -1.20 1.53 12.53
C LYS A 171 -0.66 2.39 11.38
N TYR A 172 0.66 2.35 11.13
CA TYR A 172 1.28 3.24 10.17
C TYR A 172 1.05 2.80 8.72
N SER A 173 0.83 1.51 8.47
CA SER A 173 0.44 1.01 7.15
C SER A 173 -0.90 1.63 6.69
N LEU A 174 -1.89 1.69 7.59
CA LEU A 174 -3.18 2.34 7.31
C LEU A 174 -3.03 3.85 7.18
N ARG A 175 -2.32 4.49 8.12
CA ARG A 175 -2.12 5.95 8.09
C ARG A 175 -1.39 6.42 6.83
N SER A 176 -0.48 5.62 6.28
CA SER A 176 0.16 5.92 4.99
C SER A 176 -0.84 6.00 3.83
N ALA A 177 -1.78 5.05 3.78
CA ALA A 177 -2.84 5.05 2.78
C ALA A 177 -3.85 6.18 2.99
N LEU A 178 -4.23 6.46 4.24
CA LEU A 178 -5.13 7.58 4.58
C LEU A 178 -4.49 8.94 4.28
N ALA A 179 -3.20 9.12 4.57
CA ALA A 179 -2.48 10.33 4.22
C ALA A 179 -2.48 10.56 2.69
N PHE A 180 -2.20 9.53 1.90
CA PHE A 180 -2.31 9.60 0.44
C PHE A 180 -3.73 9.93 -0.03
N TRP A 181 -4.74 9.28 0.57
CA TRP A 181 -6.16 9.49 0.27
C TRP A 181 -6.59 10.94 0.49
N VAL A 182 -6.22 11.51 1.65
CA VAL A 182 -6.53 12.90 2.00
C VAL A 182 -5.74 13.89 1.15
N ASP A 183 -4.45 13.67 0.97
CA ASP A 183 -3.58 14.60 0.25
C ASP A 183 -3.93 14.73 -1.24
N ASN A 184 -4.51 13.68 -1.83
CA ASN A 184 -5.00 13.70 -3.20
C ASN A 184 -6.50 14.02 -3.32
N GLY A 185 -7.17 14.37 -2.22
CA GLY A 185 -8.60 14.74 -2.24
C GLY A 185 -9.55 13.61 -2.68
N LEU A 186 -9.14 12.35 -2.54
CA LEU A 186 -9.88 11.22 -3.10
C LEU A 186 -11.25 11.00 -2.45
N TYR A 187 -11.43 11.46 -1.22
CA TYR A 187 -12.73 11.49 -0.56
C TYR A 187 -13.77 12.32 -1.34
N GLN A 188 -13.36 13.43 -1.96
CA GLN A 188 -14.26 14.27 -2.77
C GLN A 188 -14.62 13.61 -4.10
N VAL A 189 -13.75 12.74 -4.59
CA VAL A 189 -14.04 11.92 -5.78
C VAL A 189 -15.03 10.83 -5.39
N ALA A 190 -14.81 10.14 -4.28
CA ALA A 190 -15.71 9.11 -3.75
C ALA A 190 -17.14 9.64 -3.48
N ASP A 191 -17.27 10.89 -3.05
CA ASP A 191 -18.58 11.53 -2.82
C ASP A 191 -19.42 11.70 -4.09
N ARG A 192 -18.85 11.49 -5.29
CA ARG A 192 -19.57 11.60 -6.57
C ARG A 192 -20.49 10.41 -6.85
N GLY A 193 -20.34 9.30 -6.12
CA GLY A 193 -21.27 8.17 -6.18
C GLY A 193 -20.61 6.81 -6.34
N ILE A 194 -21.39 5.85 -6.82
CA ILE A 194 -21.04 4.43 -6.90
C ILE A 194 -20.59 3.99 -8.30
N ASP A 195 -20.68 4.88 -9.27
CA ASP A 195 -20.47 4.56 -10.67
C ASP A 195 -18.99 4.23 -10.98
N ARG A 196 -18.79 3.46 -12.07
CA ARG A 196 -17.46 3.01 -12.48
C ARG A 196 -16.51 4.15 -12.80
N ASP A 197 -17.00 5.25 -13.34
CA ASP A 197 -16.19 6.42 -13.66
C ASP A 197 -15.57 7.04 -12.39
N VAL A 198 -16.28 6.99 -11.25
CA VAL A 198 -15.80 7.39 -9.93
C VAL A 198 -14.67 6.48 -9.45
N THR A 199 -14.88 5.16 -9.45
CA THR A 199 -13.83 4.20 -9.06
C THR A 199 -12.60 4.32 -9.95
N ASP A 200 -12.80 4.49 -11.26
CA ASP A 200 -11.71 4.63 -12.23
C ASP A 200 -10.96 5.97 -12.03
N ALA A 201 -11.64 7.04 -11.61
CA ALA A 201 -11.00 8.31 -11.27
C ALA A 201 -10.09 8.18 -10.05
N ILE A 202 -10.51 7.44 -9.03
CA ILE A 202 -9.67 7.13 -7.87
C ILE A 202 -8.49 6.24 -8.29
N THR A 203 -8.73 5.18 -9.07
CA THR A 203 -7.67 4.29 -9.54
C THR A 203 -6.64 5.00 -10.42
N ARG A 204 -7.02 5.99 -11.22
CA ARG A 204 -6.07 6.81 -11.99
C ARG A 204 -5.05 7.52 -11.11
N VAL A 205 -5.45 7.94 -9.90
CA VAL A 205 -4.56 8.59 -8.94
C VAL A 205 -3.71 7.56 -8.19
N VAL A 206 -4.33 6.45 -7.74
CA VAL A 206 -3.64 5.39 -7.01
C VAL A 206 -2.58 4.70 -7.88
N ASN A 207 -2.96 4.26 -9.08
CA ASN A 207 -2.07 3.55 -10.00
C ASN A 207 -2.56 3.66 -11.46
N ARG A 208 -2.25 4.79 -12.11
CA ARG A 208 -2.71 5.12 -13.48
C ARG A 208 -2.53 4.01 -14.50
N HIS A 209 -1.40 3.30 -14.46
CA HIS A 209 -1.00 2.32 -15.48
C HIS A 209 -1.36 0.87 -15.12
N THR A 210 -2.16 0.66 -14.08
CA THR A 210 -2.62 -0.67 -13.72
C THR A 210 -3.60 -1.26 -14.74
N SER A 211 -3.63 -2.58 -14.88
CA SER A 211 -4.71 -3.30 -15.58
C SER A 211 -5.91 -3.62 -14.67
N SER A 212 -5.82 -3.30 -13.37
CA SER A 212 -6.79 -3.71 -12.33
C SER A 212 -7.99 -2.78 -12.14
N TYR A 213 -8.30 -1.89 -13.10
CA TYR A 213 -9.44 -0.97 -13.00
C TYR A 213 -10.76 -1.71 -12.73
N SER A 214 -11.08 -2.73 -13.53
CA SER A 214 -12.31 -3.53 -13.33
C SER A 214 -12.35 -4.17 -11.96
N VAL A 215 -11.26 -4.82 -11.53
CA VAL A 215 -11.19 -5.53 -10.24
C VAL A 215 -11.43 -4.59 -9.05
N ARG A 216 -10.95 -3.34 -9.13
CA ARG A 216 -11.18 -2.33 -8.08
C ARG A 216 -12.63 -1.88 -8.03
N HIS A 217 -13.27 -1.74 -9.19
CA HIS A 217 -14.70 -1.46 -9.26
C HIS A 217 -15.53 -2.64 -8.75
N ASP A 218 -15.13 -3.87 -9.07
CA ASP A 218 -15.80 -5.09 -8.60
C ASP A 218 -15.69 -5.21 -7.07
N ASN A 219 -14.49 -5.00 -6.50
CA ASN A 219 -14.29 -4.95 -5.05
C ASN A 219 -15.23 -3.92 -4.39
N PHE A 220 -15.28 -2.69 -4.93
CA PHE A 220 -16.16 -1.64 -4.42
C PHE A 220 -17.63 -2.07 -4.45
N SER A 221 -18.07 -2.58 -5.59
CA SER A 221 -19.45 -3.03 -5.80
C SER A 221 -19.83 -4.18 -4.86
N GLU A 222 -18.93 -5.13 -4.65
CA GLU A 222 -19.10 -6.22 -3.69
C GLU A 222 -19.19 -5.69 -2.25
N PHE A 223 -18.41 -4.67 -1.88
CA PHE A 223 -18.44 -4.12 -0.54
C PHE A 223 -19.76 -3.43 -0.22
N MET A 224 -20.27 -2.64 -1.18
CA MET A 224 -21.57 -2.01 -1.09
C MET A 224 -22.70 -3.06 -1.06
N LYS A 225 -22.66 -4.04 -1.97
CA LYS A 225 -23.70 -5.08 -2.07
C LYS A 225 -23.80 -5.97 -0.82
N ASN A 226 -22.65 -6.29 -0.22
CA ASN A 226 -22.58 -7.17 0.94
C ASN A 226 -22.70 -6.43 2.29
N GLY A 227 -22.97 -5.12 2.24
CA GLY A 227 -23.10 -4.30 3.45
C GLY A 227 -21.87 -4.42 4.34
N VAL A 228 -20.67 -4.28 3.76
CA VAL A 228 -19.42 -4.54 4.49
C VAL A 228 -19.32 -3.66 5.73
N PHE A 229 -19.80 -2.42 5.65
CA PHE A 229 -19.78 -1.42 6.71
C PHE A 229 -21.17 -1.02 7.22
N ASP A 230 -22.17 -1.90 7.07
CA ASP A 230 -23.52 -1.69 7.61
C ASP A 230 -23.50 -1.44 9.13
N GLY A 231 -24.27 -0.44 9.59
CA GLY A 231 -24.39 -0.11 11.01
C GLY A 231 -23.21 0.67 11.59
N VAL A 232 -22.22 1.05 10.77
CA VAL A 232 -21.13 1.95 11.17
C VAL A 232 -21.57 3.41 11.12
N PHE A 233 -22.31 3.82 10.10
CA PHE A 233 -22.69 5.23 9.86
C PHE A 233 -24.17 5.51 10.08
#